data_AF-A0A1G5D1C7-F1
#
_entry.id   AF-A0A1G5D1C7-F1
#
_cell.length_a   1.000
_cell.length_b   1.000
_cell.length_c   1.000
_cell.angle_alpha   90.00
_cell.angle_beta   90.00
_cell.angle_gamma   90.00
#
_symmetry.space_group_name_H-M   'P 1'
#
loop_
_entity.id
_entity.type
_entity.pdbx_description
1 polymer ?
#
loop_
_entity_poly.entity_id
_entity_poly.type
_entity_poly.pdbx_seq_one_letter_code
_entity_poly.pdbx_strand_id
1 'polypeptide(L)'
;MAKSQARYSAEFREQMVELVRAGRSPHELAEEFEPSAQTIRNWYYQAERDAGNRSDGLSSEEQAELRRLRQENRQLREEREILGKAAA
;
A
#
# COMPACT_ATOMS: atom_id res chain seq x y z
N MET A 1 -3.88 -12.01 -14.04
CA MET A 1 -3.18 -12.19 -12.75
C MET A 1 -4.23 -12.50 -11.71
N ALA A 2 -4.19 -13.67 -11.07
CA ALA A 2 -5.12 -13.99 -9.99
C ALA A 2 -4.92 -12.96 -8.86
N LYS A 3 -6.02 -12.35 -8.39
CA LYS A 3 -5.99 -11.41 -7.26
C LYS A 3 -5.64 -12.25 -6.04
N SER A 4 -4.38 -12.26 -5.63
CA SER A 4 -3.95 -12.94 -4.41
C SER A 4 -4.79 -12.37 -3.27
N GLN A 5 -5.62 -13.22 -2.69
CA GLN A 5 -6.52 -12.80 -1.63
C GLN A 5 -5.65 -12.37 -0.45
N ALA A 6 -5.89 -11.15 0.05
CA ALA A 6 -5.19 -10.65 1.21
C ALA A 6 -5.39 -11.66 2.36
N ARG A 7 -4.29 -12.18 2.93
CA ARG A 7 -4.31 -13.17 4.03
C ARG A 7 -5.14 -12.71 5.24
N TYR A 8 -5.24 -11.40 5.43
CA TYR A 8 -5.98 -10.74 6.50
C TYR A 8 -6.99 -9.76 5.91
N SER A 9 -8.21 -9.75 6.43
CA SER A 9 -9.27 -8.83 6.01
C SER A 9 -8.91 -7.38 6.34
N ALA A 10 -9.59 -6.42 5.71
CA ALA A 10 -9.35 -5.00 5.96
C ALA A 10 -9.75 -4.62 7.39
N GLU A 11 -10.89 -5.14 7.86
CA GLU A 11 -11.43 -4.90 9.19
C GLU A 11 -10.47 -5.40 10.28
N PHE A 12 -9.88 -6.59 10.10
CA PHE A 12 -8.92 -7.13 11.06
C PHE A 12 -7.64 -6.29 11.11
N ARG A 13 -7.15 -5.81 9.96
CA ARG A 13 -5.98 -4.91 9.93
C ARG A 13 -6.27 -3.59 10.64
N GLU A 14 -7.44 -3.01 10.39
CA GLU A 14 -7.89 -1.77 11.04
C GLU A 14 -7.98 -1.95 12.55
N GLN A 15 -8.55 -3.06 13.03
CA GLN A 15 -8.58 -3.39 14.45
C GLN A 15 -7.17 -3.45 15.07
N MET A 16 -6.20 -4.09 14.39
CA MET A 16 -4.82 -4.12 14.88
C MET A 16 -4.19 -2.73 14.93
N VAL A 17 -4.47 -1.87 13.95
CA VAL A 17 -3.99 -0.48 13.94
C VAL A 17 -4.57 0.32 15.09
N GLU A 18 -5.88 0.19 15.37
CA GLU A 18 -6.55 0.88 16.46
C GLU A 18 -6.01 0.44 17.83
N LEU A 19 -5.72 -0.86 18.02
CA LEU A 19 -5.08 -1.34 19.24
C LEU A 19 -3.68 -0.74 19.44
N VAL A 20 -2.90 -0.58 18.36
CA VAL A 20 -1.58 0.10 18.43
C VAL A 20 -1.75 1.58 18.77
N ARG A 21 -2.74 2.27 18.17
CA ARG A 21 -3.07 3.66 18.52
C ARG A 21 -3.48 3.83 19.98
N ALA A 22 -4.18 2.84 20.53
CA ALA A 22 -4.55 2.77 21.95
C ALA A 22 -3.37 2.47 22.89
N GLY A 23 -2.16 2.28 22.36
CA GLY A 23 -0.93 2.10 23.14
C GLY A 23 -0.46 0.66 23.32
N ARG A 24 -1.15 -0.33 22.73
CA ARG A 24 -0.66 -1.73 22.73
C ARG A 24 0.58 -1.84 21.84
N SER A 25 1.56 -2.62 22.26
CA SER A 25 2.77 -2.81 21.45
C SER A 25 2.53 -3.82 20.32
N PRO A 26 3.10 -3.64 19.11
CA PRO A 26 3.00 -4.64 18.05
C PRO A 26 3.55 -6.02 18.43
N HIS A 27 4.49 -6.10 19.39
CA HIS A 27 5.01 -7.38 19.87
C HIS A 27 3.98 -8.11 20.71
N GLU A 28 3.34 -7.41 21.63
CA GLU A 28 2.28 -7.98 22.46
C GLU A 28 1.11 -8.49 21.60
N LEU A 29 0.70 -7.71 20.59
CA LEU A 29 -0.35 -8.13 19.67
C LEU A 29 0.06 -9.34 18.82
N ALA A 30 1.34 -9.50 18.51
CA ALA A 30 1.81 -10.68 17.76
C ALA A 30 1.85 -11.97 18.60
N GLU A 31 1.86 -11.88 19.93
CA GLU A 31 1.70 -13.03 20.82
C GLU A 31 0.23 -13.46 20.93
N GLU A 32 -0.70 -12.50 20.83
CA GLU A 32 -2.15 -12.71 20.95
C GLU A 32 -2.81 -13.07 19.61
N PHE A 33 -2.28 -12.56 18.51
CA PHE A 33 -2.85 -12.69 17.16
C PHE A 33 -1.85 -13.31 16.17
N GLU A 34 -2.36 -13.84 15.06
CA GLU A 34 -1.53 -14.52 14.05
C GLU A 34 -0.47 -13.63 13.34
N PRO A 35 -0.70 -12.34 13.02
CA PRO A 35 0.28 -11.55 12.28
C PRO A 35 1.54 -11.26 13.11
N SER A 36 2.70 -11.32 12.45
CA SER A 36 3.95 -10.93 13.10
C SER A 36 3.96 -9.44 13.50
N ALA A 37 4.74 -9.11 14.52
CA ALA A 37 4.88 -7.73 15.01
C ALA A 37 5.31 -6.74 13.91
N GLN A 38 6.16 -7.20 12.97
CA GLN A 38 6.57 -6.38 11.83
C GLN A 38 5.42 -6.13 10.86
N THR A 39 4.54 -7.11 10.66
CA THR A 39 3.34 -6.97 9.81
C THR A 39 2.39 -5.93 10.41
N ILE A 40 2.12 -6.02 11.71
CA ILE A 40 1.28 -5.07 12.44
C ILE A 40 1.87 -3.66 12.39
N ARG A 41 3.19 -3.53 12.63
CA ARG A 41 3.91 -2.25 12.52
C ARG A 41 3.79 -1.64 11.13
N ASN A 42 3.88 -2.44 10.07
CA ASN A 42 3.73 -1.96 8.71
C ASN A 42 2.32 -1.42 8.44
N TRP A 43 1.29 -2.10 8.93
CA TRP A 43 -0.09 -1.62 8.82
C TRP A 43 -0.28 -0.30 9.56
N TYR A 44 0.24 -0.20 10.79
CA TYR A 44 0.19 1.04 11.56
C TYR A 44 0.89 2.18 10.81
N TYR A 45 2.13 2.01 10.35
CA TYR A 45 2.83 3.07 9.62
C TYR A 45 2.18 3.44 8.30
N GLN A 46 1.56 2.50 7.60
CA GLN A 46 0.80 2.82 6.40
C GLN A 46 -0.44 3.65 6.76
N ALA A 47 -1.20 3.25 7.79
CA ALA A 47 -2.35 4.00 8.26
C ALA A 47 -1.98 5.42 8.73
N GLU A 48 -0.82 5.59 9.37
CA GLU A 48 -0.33 6.92 9.76
C GLU A 48 0.09 7.78 8.56
N ARG A 49 0.60 7.19 7.48
CA ARG A 49 0.85 7.91 6.22
C ARG A 49 -0.46 8.29 5.53
N ASP A 50 -1.40 7.36 5.49
CA ASP A 50 -2.72 7.58 4.91
C ASP A 50 -3.52 8.65 5.67
N ALA A 51 -3.29 8.77 6.98
CA ALA A 51 -3.84 9.85 7.81
C ALA A 51 -3.06 11.18 7.72
N GLY A 52 -1.92 11.23 7.03
CA GLY A 52 -1.07 12.42 6.94
C GLY A 52 -0.22 12.70 8.18
N ASN A 53 -0.17 11.79 9.16
CA ASN A 53 0.63 11.92 10.37
C ASN A 53 2.11 11.58 10.13
N ARG A 54 2.45 11.01 8.97
CA ARG A 54 3.82 10.65 8.57
C ARG A 54 4.09 10.99 7.11
N SER A 55 5.33 11.38 6.83
CA SER A 55 5.82 11.75 5.50
C SER A 55 7.05 10.92 5.05
N ASP A 56 7.33 9.81 5.73
CA ASP A 56 8.49 8.94 5.47
C ASP A 56 8.24 7.89 4.37
N GLY A 57 7.14 8.04 3.63
CA GLY A 57 6.72 7.15 2.56
C GLY A 57 5.43 7.64 1.92
N LEU A 58 5.00 6.97 0.85
CA LEU A 58 3.77 7.30 0.15
C LEU A 58 2.54 6.81 0.91
N SER A 59 1.45 7.58 0.84
CA SER A 59 0.12 7.10 1.17
C SER A 59 -0.34 6.04 0.16
N SER A 60 -1.36 5.27 0.55
CA SER A 60 -1.99 4.27 -0.31
C SER A 60 -2.57 4.90 -1.57
N GLU A 61 -3.10 6.12 -1.46
CA GLU A 61 -3.64 6.90 -2.58
C GLU A 61 -2.52 7.36 -3.53
N GLU A 62 -1.47 7.98 -2.99
CA GLU A 62 -0.31 8.41 -3.78
C GLU A 62 0.35 7.24 -4.51
N GLN A 63 0.43 6.08 -3.84
CA GLN A 63 0.98 4.88 -4.45
C GLN A 63 0.07 4.33 -5.56
N ALA A 64 -1.26 4.46 -5.43
CA ALA A 64 -2.21 4.07 -6.47
C ALA A 64 -2.08 4.98 -7.70
N GLU A 65 -2.01 6.29 -7.48
CA GLU A 65 -1.85 7.26 -8.56
C GLU A 65 -0.50 7.08 -9.27
N LEU A 66 0.59 6.87 -8.52
CA LEU A 66 1.89 6.58 -9.11
C LEU A 66 1.86 5.33 -10.00
N ARG A 67 1.13 4.27 -9.62
CA ARG A 67 0.97 3.07 -10.46
C ARG A 67 0.19 3.38 -11.74
N ARG A 68 -0.90 4.14 -11.63
CA ARG A 68 -1.72 4.57 -12.77
C ARG A 68 -0.89 5.38 -13.76
N LEU A 69 -0.23 6.44 -13.30
CA LEU A 69 0.60 7.30 -14.14
C LEU A 69 1.74 6.54 -14.81
N ARG A 70 2.37 5.59 -14.10
CA ARG A 70 3.40 4.73 -14.71
C ARG A 70 2.84 3.85 -15.82
N GLN A 71 1.59 3.38 -15.70
CA GLN A 71 0.94 2.58 -16.74
C GLN A 71 0.59 3.43 -17.95
N GLU A 72 -0.01 4.59 -17.72
CA GLU A 72 -0.35 5.56 -18.78
C GLU A 72 0.91 6.02 -19.52
N ASN A 73 2.00 6.31 -18.81
CA ASN A 73 3.25 6.73 -19.44
C ASN A 73 3.86 5.63 -20.33
N ARG A 74 3.70 4.34 -19.96
CA ARG A 74 4.12 3.23 -20.82
C ARG A 74 3.30 3.17 -22.10
N GLN A 75 1.97 3.26 -21.98
CA GLN A 75 1.07 3.28 -23.13
C GLN A 75 1.40 4.45 -24.08
N LEU A 76 1.55 5.66 -23.54
CA LEU A 76 1.89 6.84 -24.34
C LEU A 76 3.23 6.70 -25.07
N ARG A 77 4.23 6.05 -24.46
CA ARG A 77 5.51 5.77 -25.14
C ARG A 77 5.33 4.81 -26.30
N GLU A 78 4.58 3.73 -26.11
CA GLU A 78 4.28 2.75 -27.16
C GLU A 78 3.54 3.42 -28.33
N GLU A 79 2.52 4.24 -28.04
CA GLU A 79 1.77 4.99 -29.05
C GLU A 79 2.67 5.96 -29.84
N ARG A 80 3.56 6.71 -29.16
CA ARG A 80 4.51 7.59 -29.83
C ARG A 80 5.50 6.84 -30.71
N GLU A 81 5.96 5.65 -30.29
CA GLU A 81 6.85 4.82 -31.10
C GLU A 81 6.17 4.31 -32.38
N ILE A 82 4.92 3.89 -32.30
CA ILE A 82 4.14 3.44 -33.46
C ILE A 82 3.95 4.60 -34.45
N LEU A 83 3.50 5.76 -33.95
CA LEU A 83 3.30 6.94 -34.79
C LEU A 83 4.62 7.43 -35.42
N GLY A 84 5.71 7.39 -34.66
CA GLY A 84 7.05 7.74 -35.16
C GLY A 84 7.51 6.82 -36.29
N LYS A 85 7.28 5.50 -36.17
CA LYS A 85 7.58 4.53 -37.24
C LYS A 85 6.69 4.69 -38.47
N ALA A 86 5.44 5.11 -38.30
CA ALA A 86 4.50 5.32 -39.41
C ALA A 86 4.78 6.62 -40.20
N ALA A 87 5.47 7.58 -39.58
CA ALA A 87 5.83 8.86 -40.20
C ALA A 87 7.21 8.86 -40.90
N ALA A 88 7.95 7.75 -40.83
CA ALA A 88 9.23 7.52 -41.49
C ALA A 88 9.07 6.66 -42.74
#